data_AF-A9ISU6-F1
#
_entry.id   AF-A9ISU6-F1
#
_cell.length_a   1.000
_cell.length_b   1.000
_cell.length_c   1.000
_cell.angle_alpha   90.00
_cell.angle_beta   90.00
_cell.angle_gamma   90.00
#
_symmetry.space_group_name_H-M   'P 1'
#
loop_
_entity.id
_entity.type
_entity.pdbx_description
1 polymer ?
#
loop_
_entity_poly.entity_id
_entity_poly.type
_entity_poly.pdbx_seq_one_letter_code
_entity_poly.pdbx_strand_id
1 'polypeptide(L)'
;MKIPEKHLVVELEDMSLDLICFQHAMAVLGDRFQVGAIKGYCEATLQANPGIAGYGALLPRGLKVILPEFVSQEKNSVVRRLWD
;
A
#
# COMPACT_ATOMS: atom_id res chain seq x y z
N MET A 1 7.70 -6.12 -9.83
CA MET A 1 6.24 -5.80 -9.90
C MET A 1 6.03 -4.28 -9.96
N LYS A 2 5.08 -3.79 -10.77
CA LYS A 2 4.78 -2.36 -10.92
C LYS A 2 3.32 -2.06 -10.57
N ILE A 3 3.10 -1.04 -9.76
CA ILE A 3 1.78 -0.50 -9.40
C ILE A 3 1.73 0.95 -9.92
N PRO A 4 0.74 1.32 -10.76
CA PRO A 4 0.62 2.68 -11.28
C PRO A 4 0.18 3.67 -10.19
N GLU A 5 0.39 4.96 -10.41
CA GLU A 5 -0.19 5.99 -9.55
C GLU A 5 -1.72 5.98 -9.63
N LYS A 6 -2.39 6.25 -8.50
CA LYS A 6 -3.85 6.42 -8.44
C LYS A 6 -4.23 7.47 -7.41
N HIS A 7 -5.18 8.33 -7.77
CA HIS A 7 -5.81 9.27 -6.85
C HIS A 7 -7.20 8.74 -6.49
N LEU A 8 -7.56 8.81 -5.21
CA LEU A 8 -8.87 8.37 -4.76
C LEU A 8 -9.40 9.23 -3.61
N VAL A 9 -10.70 9.08 -3.37
CA VAL A 9 -11.40 9.62 -2.21
C VAL A 9 -11.80 8.46 -1.32
N VAL A 10 -11.66 8.62 -0.01
CA VAL A 10 -12.12 7.63 0.97
C VAL A 10 -13.64 7.64 1.01
N GLU A 11 -14.27 6.56 0.52
CA GLU A 11 -15.73 6.46 0.40
C GLU A 11 -16.42 5.95 1.68
N LEU A 12 -15.73 5.10 2.46
CA LEU A 12 -16.27 4.46 3.66
C LEU A 12 -15.47 4.89 4.90
N GLU A 13 -16.13 4.93 6.06
CA GLU A 13 -15.54 5.40 7.33
C GLU A 13 -14.63 4.37 8.02
N ASP A 14 -14.63 3.11 7.54
CA ASP A 14 -13.84 1.99 8.07
C ASP A 14 -12.58 1.70 7.23
N MET A 15 -12.19 2.62 6.34
CA MET A 15 -11.02 2.46 5.48
C MET A 15 -9.73 2.83 6.20
N SER A 16 -8.80 1.88 6.32
CA SER A 16 -7.42 2.16 6.74
C SER A 16 -6.49 2.38 5.55
N LEU A 17 -5.34 3.03 5.79
CA LEU A 17 -4.31 3.21 4.77
C LEU A 17 -3.85 1.86 4.19
N ASP A 18 -3.58 0.88 5.05
CA ASP A 18 -3.14 -0.46 4.67
C ASP A 18 -4.19 -1.16 3.79
N LEU A 19 -5.48 -1.05 4.14
CA LEU A 19 -6.56 -1.63 3.36
C LEU A 19 -6.65 -0.99 1.98
N ILE A 20 -6.56 0.33 1.89
CA ILE A 20 -6.58 1.06 0.61
C ILE A 20 -5.39 0.64 -0.27
N CYS A 21 -4.17 0.59 0.30
CA CYS A 21 -2.98 0.17 -0.42
C CYS A 21 -3.11 -1.29 -0.91
N PHE A 22 -3.59 -2.18 -0.04
CA PHE A 22 -3.81 -3.59 -0.38
C PHE A 22 -4.84 -3.74 -1.50
N GLN A 23 -6.01 -3.09 -1.40
CA GLN A 23 -7.06 -3.17 -2.42
C GLN A 23 -6.57 -2.67 -3.78
N HIS A 24 -5.81 -1.58 -3.79
CA HIS A 24 -5.25 -1.06 -5.02
C HIS A 24 -4.22 -2.03 -5.65
N ALA A 25 -3.28 -2.53 -4.84
CA ALA A 25 -2.30 -3.51 -5.30
C ALA A 25 -2.97 -4.81 -5.79
N MET A 26 -4.02 -5.29 -5.11
CA MET A 26 -4.85 -6.43 -5.55
C MET A 26 -5.54 -6.17 -6.88
N ALA A 27 -6.11 -4.98 -7.07
CA ALA A 27 -6.76 -4.62 -8.33
C ALA A 27 -5.80 -4.59 -9.53
N VAL A 28 -4.52 -4.28 -9.28
CA VAL A 28 -3.49 -4.16 -10.32
C VAL A 28 -2.79 -5.51 -10.59
N LEU A 29 -2.40 -6.22 -9.55
CA LEU A 29 -1.57 -7.43 -9.67
C LEU A 29 -2.40 -8.72 -9.75
N GLY A 30 -3.62 -8.74 -9.20
CA GLY A 30 -4.53 -9.89 -9.23
C GLY A 30 -4.09 -11.10 -8.40
N ASP A 31 -2.90 -11.09 -7.79
CA ASP A 31 -2.35 -12.20 -7.02
C ASP A 31 -2.15 -11.81 -5.54
N ARG A 32 -2.86 -12.51 -4.66
CA ARG A 32 -2.82 -12.25 -3.20
C ARG A 32 -1.45 -12.47 -2.57
N PHE A 33 -0.68 -13.45 -3.05
CA PHE A 33 0.63 -13.78 -2.50
C PHE A 33 1.64 -12.71 -2.89
N GLN A 34 1.59 -12.25 -4.14
CA GLN A 34 2.40 -11.15 -4.61
C GLN A 34 2.12 -9.86 -3.84
N VAL A 35 0.84 -9.52 -3.66
CA VAL A 35 0.44 -8.31 -2.92
C VAL A 35 0.86 -8.38 -1.46
N GLY A 36 0.64 -9.50 -0.78
CA GLY A 36 1.06 -9.69 0.61
C GLY A 36 2.58 -9.67 0.81
N ALA A 37 3.36 -9.88 -0.25
CA ALA A 37 4.82 -9.82 -0.21
C ALA A 37 5.38 -8.41 -0.49
N ILE A 38 4.54 -7.44 -0.86
CA ILE A 38 4.97 -6.06 -1.13
C ILE A 38 5.48 -5.44 0.17
N LYS A 39 6.66 -4.82 0.11
CA LYS A 39 7.26 -4.08 1.22
C LYS A 39 7.50 -2.64 0.78
N GLY A 40 7.22 -1.67 1.64
CA GLY A 40 7.50 -0.26 1.36
C GLY A 40 6.37 0.50 0.66
N TYR A 41 5.27 -0.16 0.26
CA TYR A 41 4.20 0.53 -0.47
C TYR A 41 3.36 1.43 0.42
N CYS A 42 3.00 0.99 1.63
CA CYS A 42 2.32 1.85 2.61
C CYS A 42 3.20 3.04 3.01
N GLU A 43 4.50 2.83 3.19
CA GLU A 43 5.47 3.87 3.53
C GLU A 43 5.63 4.89 2.40
N ALA A 44 5.67 4.44 1.15
CA ALA A 44 5.65 5.34 -0.01
C ALA A 44 4.37 6.17 -0.04
N THR A 45 3.21 5.56 0.25
CA THR A 45 1.94 6.28 0.34
C THR A 45 1.93 7.29 1.48
N LEU A 46 2.51 6.97 2.65
CA LEU A 46 2.68 7.92 3.76
C LEU A 46 3.52 9.13 3.34
N GLN A 47 4.61 8.91 2.60
CA GLN A 47 5.47 9.99 2.09
C GLN A 47 4.74 10.86 1.07
N ALA A 48 3.92 10.27 0.20
CA ALA A 48 3.12 11.00 -0.79
C ALA A 48 1.97 11.80 -0.17
N ASN A 49 1.55 11.48 1.07
CA ASN A 49 0.45 12.16 1.77
C ASN A 49 0.88 12.66 3.16
N PRO A 50 1.69 13.73 3.24
CA PRO A 50 2.12 14.28 4.53
C PRO A 50 0.93 14.59 5.45
N GLY A 51 1.01 14.12 6.69
CA GLY A 51 -0.03 14.35 7.71
C GLY A 51 -1.16 13.31 7.72
N ILE A 52 -1.23 12.38 6.75
CA ILE A 52 -2.28 11.35 6.72
C ILE A 52 -2.29 10.45 7.97
N ALA A 53 -1.11 10.17 8.55
CA ALA A 53 -0.98 9.38 9.77
C ALA A 53 -1.60 10.08 11.00
N GLY A 54 -1.82 11.41 10.95
CA GLY A 54 -2.44 12.17 12.03
C GLY A 54 -3.93 11.87 12.22
N TYR A 55 -4.59 11.26 11.23
CA TYR A 55 -6.01 10.87 11.33
C TYR A 55 -6.24 9.60 12.16
N GLY A 56 -5.18 8.85 12.48
CA GLY A 56 -5.27 7.59 13.20
C GLY A 56 -5.44 6.37 12.28
N ALA A 57 -5.97 5.27 12.82
CA ALA A 57 -6.04 4.00 12.11
C ALA A 57 -7.09 3.97 10.99
N LEU A 58 -8.16 4.75 11.13
CA LEU A 58 -9.23 4.89 10.16
C LEU A 58 -9.16 6.27 9.53
N LEU A 59 -9.26 6.31 8.21
CA LEU A 59 -9.23 7.56 7.45
C LEU A 59 -10.63 8.16 7.38
N PRO A 60 -10.78 9.48 7.53
CA PRO A 60 -12.07 10.12 7.43
C PRO A 60 -12.62 10.01 6.01
N ARG A 61 -13.93 9.76 5.90
CA ARG A 61 -14.64 9.79 4.63
C ARG A 61 -14.47 11.16 3.94
N GLY A 62 -14.26 11.15 2.64
CA GLY A 62 -14.00 12.34 1.83
C GLY A 62 -12.53 12.76 1.78
N LEU A 63 -11.64 12.10 2.53
CA LEU A 63 -10.20 12.36 2.44
C LEU A 63 -9.68 11.98 1.05
N LYS A 64 -8.92 12.88 0.44
CA LYS A 64 -8.20 12.59 -0.82
C LYS A 64 -6.88 11.93 -0.49
N VAL A 65 -6.58 10.82 -1.15
CA VAL A 65 -5.35 10.04 -0.96
C VAL A 65 -4.68 9.83 -2.31
N ILE A 66 -3.38 10.09 -2.36
CA ILE A 66 -2.50 9.83 -3.50
C ILE A 66 -1.81 8.49 -3.26
N LEU A 67 -2.10 7.49 -4.06
CA LEU A 67 -1.35 6.25 -4.11
C LEU A 67 -0.23 6.41 -5.14
N PRO A 68 1.05 6.45 -4.75
CA PRO A 68 2.13 6.74 -5.67
C PRO A 68 2.35 5.59 -6.66
N GLU A 69 2.96 5.90 -7.80
CA GLU A 69 3.57 4.87 -8.65
C GLU A 69 4.65 4.13 -7.83
N PHE A 70 4.59 2.80 -7.84
CA PHE A 70 5.46 1.98 -7.03
C PHE A 70 6.03 0.82 -7.84
N VAL A 71 7.35 0.68 -7.79
CA VAL A 71 8.07 -0.46 -8.35
C VAL A 71 8.69 -1.22 -7.19
N SER A 72 8.25 -2.45 -6.99
CA SER A 72 8.84 -3.32 -5.97
C SER A 72 10.29 -3.61 -6.32
N GLN A 73 11.20 -3.26 -5.42
CA GLN A 73 12.59 -3.68 -5.49
C GLN A 73 12.65 -5.15 -5.08
N GLU A 74 12.81 -6.04 -6.05
CA GLU A 74 13.11 -7.45 -5.79
C GLU A 74 14.45 -7.53 -5.08
N LYS A 75 14.43 -7.64 -3.76
CA LYS A 75 15.59 -8.14 -3.04
C LYS A 75 15.69 -9.62 -3.35
N ASN A 76 16.74 -10.00 -4.09
CA ASN A 76 17.25 -11.37 -4.11
C ASN A 76 17.68 -11.76 -2.69
N SER A 77 16.72 -11.96 -1.80
CA SER A 77 17.00 -12.55 -0.50
C SER A 77 17.15 -14.03 -0.77
N VAL A 78 18.40 -14.50 -0.76
CA VAL A 78 18.70 -15.90 -0.51
C VAL A 78 17.85 -16.30 0.70
N VAL A 79 16.87 -17.17 0.48
CA VAL A 79 15.98 -17.66 1.53
C VAL A 79 16.86 -18.41 2.53
N ARG A 80 17.30 -17.74 3.59
CA ARG A 80 17.89 -18.43 4.74
C ARG A 80 16.73 -19.02 5.52
N ARG A 81 16.70 -20.35 5.61
CA ARG A 81 15.77 -21.00 6.53
C ARG A 81 16.21 -20.66 7.95
N LEU A 82 15.23 -20.49 8.83
CA LEU A 82 15.49 -20.14 10.24
C LEU A 82 16.33 -21.22 10.97
N TRP A 83 16.36 -22.43 10.43
CA TRP A 83 16.95 -23.61 11.04
C TRP A 83 18.19 -24.14 10.29
N ASP A 84 18.64 -23.42 9.25
CA ASP A 84 19.93 -23.68 8.57
C ASP A 84 21.05 -22.84 9.18
#